data_AF-X1R1Q1-F1
#
_entry.id   AF-X1R1Q1-F1
#
_cell.length_a   1.000
_cell.length_b   1.000
_cell.length_c   1.000
_cell.angle_alpha   90.00
_cell.angle_beta   90.00
_cell.angle_gamma   90.00
#
_symmetry.space_group_name_H-M   'P 1'
#
loop_
_entity.id
_entity.type
_entity.pdbx_description
1 polymer ?
#
loop_
_entity_poly.entity_id
_entity_poly.type
_entity_poly.pdbx_seq_one_letter_code
_entity_poly.pdbx_strand_id
1 'polypeptide(L)' 'MIVSKGWQRGLLLPNLEGVNTVEEQLTIAKQKAGLSGVSDENVQIQRFTVARYKQND' A
#
# COMPACT_ATOMS: atom_id res chain seq x y z
N MET A 1 0.11 0.82 -3.59
CA MET A 1 -0.31 -0.60 -3.56
C MET A 1 -1.43 -0.81 -2.56
N ILE A 2 -2.17 -1.89 -2.72
CA ILE A 2 -3.21 -2.34 -1.81
C ILE A 2 -2.80 -3.72 -1.31
N VAL A 3 -2.91 -3.94 0.00
CA VAL A 3 -2.72 -5.25 0.63
C VAL A 3 -4.04 -5.66 1.28
N SER A 4 -4.48 -6.90 1.06
CA SER A 4 -5.73 -7.41 1.63
C SER A 4 -5.70 -8.88 2.04
N LYS A 5 -6.48 -9.20 3.08
CA LYS A 5 -6.78 -10.57 3.53
C LYS A 5 -8.18 -10.60 4.13
N GLY A 6 -9.14 -11.24 3.43
CA GLY A 6 -10.55 -11.20 3.83
C GLY A 6 -11.08 -9.76 3.87
N TRP A 7 -11.62 -9.34 5.03
CA TRP A 7 -12.16 -7.99 5.24
C TRP A 7 -11.07 -6.94 5.54
N GLN A 8 -9.85 -7.37 5.89
CA GLN A 8 -8.74 -6.47 6.21
C GLN A 8 -8.10 -5.93 4.93
N ARG A 9 -8.00 -4.61 4.79
CA ARG A 9 -7.45 -3.94 3.60
C ARG A 9 -6.69 -2.68 3.97
N GLY A 10 -5.48 -2.53 3.41
CA GLY A 10 -4.63 -1.35 3.57
C GLY A 10 -4.22 -0.80 2.22
N LEU A 11 -4.26 0.53 2.10
CA LEU A 11 -3.85 1.24 0.89
C LEU A 11 -2.65 2.14 1.20
N LEU A 12 -1.67 2.09 0.31
CA LEU A 12 -0.54 2.99 0.29
C LEU A 12 -0.44 3.67 -1.08
N LEU A 13 -0.48 4.99 -1.11
CA LEU A 13 -0.29 5.75 -2.34
C LEU A 13 1.18 5.65 -2.80
N PRO A 14 1.43 5.64 -4.11
CA PRO A 14 2.78 5.80 -4.64
C PRO A 14 3.32 7.22 -4.37
N ASN A 15 4.65 7.38 -4.44
CA ASN A 15 5.38 8.64 -4.29
C ASN A 15 5.19 9.31 -2.91
N LEU A 16 5.32 8.52 -1.83
CA LEU A 16 5.37 9.06 -0.47
C LEU A 16 6.80 9.44 -0.10
N GLU A 17 6.96 10.67 0.40
CA GLU A 17 8.22 11.13 0.96
C GLU A 17 8.63 10.24 2.15
N GLY A 18 9.90 9.87 2.20
CA GLY A 18 10.45 9.02 3.26
C GLY A 18 10.19 7.52 3.11
N VAL A 19 9.62 7.05 1.99
CA VAL A 19 9.44 5.62 1.70
C VAL A 19 10.22 5.25 0.44
N ASN A 20 11.34 4.57 0.62
CA ASN A 20 12.36 4.40 -0.42
C ASN A 20 12.43 2.97 -0.99
N THR A 21 11.89 1.98 -0.28
CA THR A 21 11.95 0.57 -0.71
C THR A 21 10.56 -0.05 -0.89
N VAL A 22 10.50 -1.13 -1.67
CA VAL A 22 9.24 -1.89 -1.88
C VAL A 22 8.85 -2.60 -0.59
N GLU A 23 9.82 -3.07 0.17
CA GLU A 23 9.67 -3.74 1.46
C GLU A 23 9.08 -2.80 2.51
N GLU A 24 9.54 -1.54 2.57
CA GLU A 24 8.94 -0.50 3.41
C GLU A 24 7.49 -0.24 2.99
N GLN A 25 7.22 -0.10 1.69
CA GLN A 25 5.85 0.12 1.21
C GLN A 25 4.92 -1.03 1.60
N LEU A 26 5.38 -2.27 1.46
CA LEU A 26 4.60 -3.45 1.80
C LEU A 26 4.34 -3.53 3.31
N THR A 27 5.35 -3.22 4.11
CA THR A 27 5.25 -3.17 5.58
C THR A 27 4.21 -2.12 6.02
N ILE A 28 4.30 -0.89 5.50
CA ILE A 28 3.35 0.19 5.83
C ILE A 28 1.94 -0.16 5.35
N ALA A 29 1.79 -0.72 4.15
CA ALA A 29 0.49 -1.12 3.63
C ALA A 29 -0.16 -2.23 4.48
N LYS A 30 0.63 -3.21 4.96
CA LYS A 30 0.18 -4.23 5.91
C LYS A 30 -0.20 -3.64 7.26
N GLN A 31 0.59 -2.73 7.81
CA GLN A 31 0.26 -2.03 9.05
C GLN A 31 -1.08 -1.30 8.94
N LYS A 32 -1.31 -0.59 7.83
CA LYS A 32 -2.59 0.09 7.54
C LYS A 32 -3.76 -0.88 7.36
N ALA A 33 -3.50 -2.12 6.97
CA ALA A 33 -4.50 -3.18 6.88
C ALA A 33 -4.76 -3.91 8.22
N GLY A 34 -3.95 -3.67 9.26
CA GLY A 34 -3.95 -4.49 10.48
C GLY A 34 -3.34 -5.88 10.28
N LEU A 35 -2.41 -6.04 9.34
CA LEU A 35 -1.77 -7.31 8.94
C LEU A 35 -0.27 -7.34 9.24
N SER A 36 0.18 -6.59 10.24
CA SER A 36 1.58 -6.60 10.69
C SER A 36 2.04 -8.03 11.03
N GLY A 37 3.21 -8.44 10.55
CA GLY A 37 3.76 -9.78 10.80
C GLY A 37 3.16 -10.91 9.96
N VAL A 38 2.14 -10.65 9.13
CA VAL A 38 1.62 -11.65 8.18
C VAL A 38 2.59 -11.79 7.01
N SER A 39 2.93 -13.02 6.62
CA SER A 39 3.81 -13.29 5.47
C SER A 39 3.21 -12.79 4.15
N ASP A 40 4.07 -12.39 3.20
CA ASP A 40 3.68 -11.89 1.88
C ASP A 40 2.84 -12.91 1.09
N GLU A 41 3.13 -14.19 1.22
CA GLU A 41 2.41 -15.28 0.55
C GLU A 41 0.97 -15.46 1.04
N ASN A 42 0.65 -14.87 2.21
CA ASN A 42 -0.63 -15.01 2.90
C ASN A 42 -1.55 -13.79 2.69
N VAL A 43 -1.17 -12.86 1.82
CA VAL A 43 -1.94 -11.65 1.51
C VAL A 43 -2.07 -11.48 0.00
N GLN A 44 -3.15 -10.83 -0.43
CA GLN A 44 -3.26 -10.36 -1.81
C GLN A 44 -2.63 -8.97 -1.93
N ILE A 45 -1.78 -8.79 -2.94
CA ILE A 45 -1.09 -7.53 -3.23
C ILE A 45 -1.55 -7.04 -4.59
N GLN A 46 -2.09 -5.82 -4.65
CA GLN A 46 -2.50 -5.16 -5.90
C GLN A 46 -1.71 -3.87 -6.10
N ARG A 47 -1.19 -3.67 -7.33
CA ARG A 47 -0.49 -2.45 -7.73
C ARG A 47 -1.43 -1.56 -8.54
N PHE A 48 -1.28 -0.25 -8.37
CA PHE A 48 -2.05 0.76 -9.11
C PHE A 48 -1.17 1.99 -9.31
N THR A 49 -1.46 2.75 -10.36
CA THR A 49 -0.84 4.04 -10.65
C THR A 49 -1.80 5.17 -10.31
N VAL A 50 -1.27 6.35 -9.97
CA VAL A 50 -2.08 7.54 -9.66
C VAL A 50 -1.76 8.62 -10.67
N ALA A 51 -2.79 9.16 -11.31
CA ALA A 51 -2.72 10.42 -12.06
C ALA A 51 -3.36 11.51 -11.19
N ARG A 52 -2.63 12.61 -10.94
CA ARG A 52 -3.15 13.78 -10.23
C ARG A 52 -3.49 14.86 -11.25
N TYR A 53 -4.75 15.24 -11.32
CA TYR A 53 -5.21 16.38 -12.09
C TYR A 53 -5.37 17.55 -11.13
N LYS A 54 -4.68 18.66 -11.40
CA LYS A 54 -4.98 19.93 -10.76
C LYS A 54 -6.02 20.62 -11.65
N GLN A 55 -7.11 21.09 -11.07
CA GLN A 55 -7.94 22.07 -11.75
C GLN A 55 -7.09 23.35 -11.80
N ASN A 56 -6.87 23.90 -12.98
CA ASN A 56 -6.08 25.12 -13.14
C ASN A 56 -6.73 26.27 -12.34
N ASP A 57 -5.87 26.92 -11.54
CA ASP A 57 -5.94 28.21 -10.80
C ASP A 57 -7.27 28.72 -10.26
#